data_AF-A0A920KF78-F1
#
_entry.id   AF-A0A920KF78-F1
#
_cell.length_a   1.000
_cell.length_b   1.000
_cell.length_c   1.000
_cell.angle_alpha   90.00
_cell.angle_beta   90.00
_cell.angle_gamma   90.00
#
_symmetry.space_group_name_H-M   'P 1'
#
loop_
_entity.id
_entity.type
_entity.pdbx_description
1 polymer ?
#
loop_
_entity_poly.entity_id
_entity_poly.type
_entity_poly.pdbx_seq_one_letter_code
_entity_poly.pdbx_strand_id
1 'polypeptide(L)'
;MRILVTSLLVLLFIANHAQSEELKLVYQSTTDEANHEIRNMLSTHPDLAKKFKQIDLKDFIFLSDKQYNQVEDYIKNFDSKDSDKYAEYIQFKSTWFSRYKSTSQLINELKE
;
A
#
# COMPACT_ATOMS: atom_id res chain seq x y z
N MET A 1 -40.93 -37.07 23.16
CA MET A 1 -40.16 -37.19 24.42
C MET A 1 -38.83 -36.47 24.23
N ARG A 2 -38.68 -35.37 24.98
CA ARG A 2 -37.45 -34.77 25.54
C ARG A 2 -36.34 -34.21 24.61
N ILE A 3 -36.27 -32.89 24.70
CA ILE A 3 -35.26 -31.89 24.31
C ILE A 3 -33.90 -32.17 24.96
N LEU A 4 -32.81 -31.84 24.25
CA LEU A 4 -31.68 -31.14 24.86
C LEU A 4 -30.96 -30.29 23.81
N VAL A 5 -31.35 -29.02 23.79
CA VAL A 5 -30.55 -27.90 23.32
C VAL A 5 -29.43 -27.73 24.35
N THR A 6 -28.18 -27.83 23.92
CA THR A 6 -27.06 -27.21 24.64
C THR A 6 -26.29 -26.37 23.65
N SER A 7 -26.73 -25.12 23.58
CA SER A 7 -25.89 -23.97 23.33
C SER A 7 -24.60 -24.09 24.14
N LEU A 8 -23.45 -23.99 23.47
CA LEU A 8 -22.26 -23.46 24.11
C LEU A 8 -21.60 -22.47 23.16
N LEU A 9 -22.20 -21.28 23.19
CA LEU A 9 -21.54 -20.02 22.94
C LEU A 9 -20.33 -19.92 23.90
N VAL A 10 -19.13 -20.28 23.45
CA VAL A 10 -17.89 -19.83 24.11
C VAL A 10 -17.43 -18.57 23.40
N LEU A 11 -18.05 -17.47 23.80
CA LEU A 11 -17.44 -16.16 23.77
C LEU A 11 -16.28 -16.18 24.78
N LEU A 12 -15.06 -16.19 24.26
CA LEU A 12 -13.81 -15.77 24.90
C LEU A 12 -12.84 -15.60 23.72
N PHE A 13 -12.77 -14.46 23.02
CA PHE A 13 -12.21 -13.22 23.57
C PHE A 13 -11.13 -13.47 24.63
N ILE A 14 -10.22 -14.40 24.32
CA ILE A 14 -8.86 -14.32 24.85
C ILE A 14 -8.13 -13.40 23.90
N ALA A 15 -8.06 -12.15 24.34
CA ALA A 15 -7.10 -11.16 23.91
C ALA A 15 -5.71 -11.82 23.74
N ASN A 16 -5.35 -12.08 22.50
CA ASN A 16 -3.99 -11.85 22.06
C ASN A 16 -4.00 -10.49 21.36
N HIS A 17 -3.97 -9.43 22.18
CA HIS A 17 -3.47 -8.11 21.80
C HIS A 17 -1.97 -8.19 21.52
N ALA A 18 -1.65 -8.93 20.46
CA ALA A 18 -0.45 -8.84 19.67
C ALA A 18 -0.81 -9.23 18.22
N GLN A 19 -2.04 -8.88 17.79
CA GLN A 19 -2.35 -8.79 16.38
C GLN A 19 -1.56 -7.57 15.90
N SER A 20 -0.36 -7.85 15.42
CA SER A 20 0.47 -6.87 14.72
C SER A 20 -0.44 -6.05 13.81
N GLU A 21 -0.45 -4.73 13.98
CA GLU A 21 -1.07 -3.77 13.05
C GLU A 21 -0.37 -3.78 11.67
N GLU A 22 0.35 -4.85 11.33
CA GLU A 22 1.06 -5.03 10.09
C GLU A 22 0.11 -5.55 9.00
N LEU A 23 0.09 -4.78 7.90
CA LEU A 23 -0.39 -5.13 6.55
C LEU A 23 -1.89 -5.00 6.28
N LYS A 24 -2.33 -3.74 6.25
CA LYS A 24 -3.26 -3.25 5.21
C LYS A 24 -2.65 -2.12 4.36
N LEU A 25 -1.36 -2.21 4.03
CA LEU A 25 -0.69 -1.24 3.15
C LEU A 25 -0.44 -1.79 1.74
N VAL A 26 -1.44 -2.49 1.19
CA VAL A 26 -1.41 -2.90 -0.22
C VAL A 26 -2.32 -1.98 -1.01
N TYR A 27 -1.71 -1.08 -1.77
CA TYR A 27 -2.40 -0.24 -2.75
C TYR A 27 -2.36 -0.97 -4.09
N GLN A 28 -3.52 -1.38 -4.59
CA GLN A 28 -3.60 -2.13 -5.86
C GLN A 28 -3.70 -1.20 -7.08
N SER A 29 -3.96 0.08 -6.85
CA SER A 29 -4.10 1.13 -7.85
C SER A 29 -3.63 2.46 -7.26
N THR A 30 -3.34 3.42 -8.13
CA THR A 30 -3.06 4.81 -7.74
C THR A 30 -4.13 5.34 -6.80
N THR A 31 -3.73 5.95 -5.69
CA THR A 31 -4.67 6.47 -4.69
C THR A 31 -5.33 7.77 -5.14
N ASP A 32 -6.51 8.06 -4.59
CA ASP A 32 -7.19 9.34 -4.86
C ASP A 32 -6.37 10.55 -4.41
N GLU A 33 -5.62 10.40 -3.31
CA GLU A 33 -4.69 11.41 -2.78
C GLU A 33 -3.56 11.68 -3.79
N ALA A 34 -2.91 10.63 -4.30
CA ALA A 34 -1.89 10.77 -5.33
C ALA A 34 -2.46 11.38 -6.63
N ASN A 35 -3.65 10.94 -7.06
CA ASN A 35 -4.33 11.51 -8.22
C ASN A 35 -4.66 13.00 -8.04
N HIS A 36 -4.98 13.43 -6.83
CA HIS A 36 -5.23 14.83 -6.53
C HIS A 36 -3.94 15.66 -6.64
N GLU A 37 -2.85 15.20 -6.04
CA GLU A 37 -1.54 15.85 -6.11
C GLU A 37 -1.02 15.96 -7.54
N ILE A 38 -1.11 14.87 -8.32
CA ILE A 38 -0.72 14.84 -9.74
C ILE A 38 -1.54 15.87 -10.51
N ARG A 39 -2.86 15.89 -10.35
CA ARG A 39 -3.72 16.84 -11.07
C ARG A 39 -3.39 18.29 -10.74
N ASN A 40 -3.16 18.62 -9.47
CA ASN A 40 -2.77 19.97 -9.05
C ASN A 40 -1.44 20.38 -9.70
N MET A 41 -0.45 19.50 -9.71
CA MET A 41 0.84 19.77 -10.35
C MET A 41 0.71 19.94 -11.87
N LEU A 42 -0.02 19.07 -12.56
CA LEU A 42 -0.25 19.18 -14.00
C LEU A 42 -1.05 20.43 -14.39
N SER A 43 -1.94 20.90 -13.51
CA SER A 43 -2.72 22.14 -13.75
C SER A 43 -1.85 23.39 -13.72
N THR A 44 -0.76 23.37 -12.95
CA THR A 44 0.16 24.50 -12.78
C THR A 44 1.35 24.45 -13.74
N HIS A 45 1.63 23.28 -14.34
CA HIS A 45 2.75 23.06 -15.26
C HIS A 45 2.29 22.31 -16.53
N PRO A 46 1.70 23.03 -17.51
CA PRO A 46 1.11 22.43 -18.72
C PRO A 46 2.12 21.68 -19.62
N ASP A 47 3.40 22.02 -19.54
CA ASP A 47 4.51 21.36 -20.20
C ASP A 47 4.74 19.93 -19.65
N LEU A 48 4.67 19.75 -18.33
CA LEU A 48 4.76 18.44 -17.68
C LEU A 48 3.57 17.55 -18.05
N ALA A 49 2.38 18.12 -18.28
CA ALA A 49 1.19 17.37 -18.69
C ALA A 49 1.36 16.66 -20.04
N LYS A 50 2.17 17.21 -20.96
CA LYS A 50 2.50 16.54 -22.23
C LYS A 50 3.42 15.34 -22.00
N LYS A 51 4.45 15.48 -21.15
CA LYS A 51 5.35 14.39 -20.77
C LYS A 51 4.61 13.29 -20.01
N PHE A 52 3.72 13.65 -19.08
CA PHE A 52 2.93 12.69 -18.32
C PHE A 52 2.06 11.79 -19.19
N LYS A 53 1.49 12.29 -20.29
CA LYS A 53 0.71 11.49 -21.25
C LYS A 53 1.52 10.38 -21.94
N GLN A 54 2.85 10.46 -21.90
CA GLN A 54 3.75 9.47 -22.50
C GLN A 54 4.10 8.34 -21.52
N ILE A 55 3.78 8.47 -20.24
CA ILE A 55 4.00 7.44 -19.22
C ILE A 55 2.92 6.37 -19.36
N ASP A 56 3.34 5.10 -19.41
CA ASP A 56 2.38 3.99 -19.28
C ASP A 56 1.96 3.84 -17.82
N LEU A 57 0.79 4.40 -17.49
CA LEU A 57 0.23 4.36 -16.14
C LEU A 57 -0.14 2.95 -15.68
N LYS A 58 -0.12 1.93 -16.56
CA LYS A 58 -0.41 0.55 -16.17
C LYS A 58 0.75 -0.10 -15.42
N ASP A 59 1.97 0.40 -15.62
CA ASP A 59 3.16 -0.16 -14.99
C ASP A 59 3.32 0.31 -13.54
N PHE A 60 2.77 1.48 -13.22
CA PHE A 60 2.98 2.16 -11.95
C PHE A 60 1.71 2.30 -11.12
N ILE A 61 1.88 2.25 -9.80
CA ILE A 61 0.87 2.59 -8.81
C ILE A 61 1.38 3.80 -8.04
N PHE A 62 0.77 4.97 -8.28
CA PHE A 62 1.22 6.21 -7.64
C PHE A 62 0.63 6.36 -6.23
N LEU A 63 1.49 6.72 -5.30
CA LEU A 63 1.17 6.99 -3.90
C LEU A 63 1.53 8.44 -3.59
N SER A 64 0.80 9.09 -2.67
CA SER A 64 1.30 10.35 -2.12
C SER A 64 2.62 10.11 -1.41
N ASP A 65 3.46 11.14 -1.27
CA ASP A 65 4.75 10.97 -0.60
C ASP A 65 4.61 10.40 0.81
N LYS A 66 3.54 10.80 1.53
CA LYS A 66 3.22 10.25 2.85
C LYS A 66 2.95 8.74 2.79
N GLN A 67 2.11 8.30 1.87
CA GLN A 67 1.75 6.88 1.71
C GLN A 67 2.94 6.05 1.24
N TYR A 68 3.74 6.59 0.31
CA TYR A 68 4.97 5.95 -0.17
C TYR A 68 5.97 5.77 0.97
N ASN A 69 6.22 6.80 1.78
CA ASN A 69 7.15 6.72 2.90
C ASN A 69 6.75 5.67 3.93
N GLN A 70 5.45 5.53 4.23
CA GLN A 70 4.98 4.47 5.12
C GLN A 70 5.29 3.06 4.58
N VAL A 71 5.12 2.85 3.27
CA VAL A 71 5.47 1.58 2.63
C VAL A 71 6.98 1.37 2.61
N GLU A 72 7.74 2.42 2.31
CA GLU A 72 9.20 2.37 2.28
C GLU A 72 9.80 2.05 3.66
N ASP A 73 9.27 2.68 4.71
CA ASP A 73 9.65 2.44 6.11
C ASP A 73 9.34 1.01 6.52
N TYR A 74 8.16 0.48 6.13
CA TYR A 74 7.84 -0.92 6.34
C TYR A 74 8.86 -1.83 5.66
N ILE A 75 9.23 -1.56 4.39
CA ILE A 75 10.20 -2.38 3.66
C ILE A 75 11.59 -2.36 4.28
N LYS A 76 12.05 -1.18 4.72
CA LYS A 76 13.39 -0.97 5.29
C LYS A 76 13.53 -1.56 6.69
N ASN A 77 12.48 -1.50 7.49
CA ASN A 77 12.50 -1.86 8.91
C ASN A 77 11.83 -3.21 9.20
N PHE A 78 11.38 -3.95 8.18
CA PHE A 78 10.79 -5.27 8.37
C PHE A 78 11.82 -6.23 8.99
N ASP A 79 11.52 -6.69 10.19
CA ASP A 79 12.27 -7.74 10.90
C ASP A 79 11.28 -8.75 11.48
N SER A 80 11.35 -9.99 11.01
CA SER A 80 10.53 -11.07 11.53
C SER A 80 11.28 -12.39 11.49
N LYS A 81 11.21 -13.13 12.59
CA LYS A 81 11.73 -14.51 12.68
C LYS A 81 10.68 -15.56 12.30
N ASP A 82 9.45 -15.12 12.04
CA ASP A 82 8.35 -15.94 11.57
C ASP A 82 8.50 -16.18 10.06
N SER A 83 8.62 -17.46 9.66
CA SER A 83 8.85 -17.84 8.27
C SER A 83 7.71 -17.44 7.34
N ASP A 84 6.48 -17.50 7.83
CA ASP A 84 5.28 -17.25 7.03
C ASP A 84 5.17 -15.75 6.77
N LYS A 85 5.40 -14.93 7.79
CA LYS A 85 5.47 -13.47 7.64
C LYS A 85 6.59 -13.02 6.70
N TYR A 86 7.76 -13.66 6.78
CA TYR A 86 8.85 -13.36 5.88
C TYR A 86 8.50 -13.70 4.41
N ALA A 87 7.82 -14.83 4.18
CA ALA A 87 7.35 -15.20 2.85
C ALA A 87 6.33 -14.18 2.30
N GLU A 88 5.37 -13.74 3.13
CA GLU A 88 4.42 -12.68 2.77
C GLU A 88 5.11 -11.36 2.41
N TYR A 89 6.13 -10.96 3.19
CA TYR A 89 6.95 -9.78 2.90
C TYR A 89 7.64 -9.87 1.53
N ILE A 90 8.26 -11.01 1.22
CA ILE A 90 8.93 -11.22 -0.08
C ILE A 90 7.94 -11.16 -1.23
N GLN A 91 6.75 -11.77 -1.07
CA GLN A 91 5.69 -11.70 -2.07
C GLN A 91 5.20 -10.26 -2.27
N PHE A 92 4.99 -9.52 -1.18
CA PHE A 92 4.60 -8.11 -1.25
C PHE A 92 5.64 -7.27 -2.00
N LYS A 93 6.91 -7.41 -1.63
CA LYS A 93 8.01 -6.65 -2.23
C LYS A 93 8.16 -6.91 -3.73
N SER A 94 8.01 -8.16 -4.16
CA SER A 94 8.11 -8.55 -5.57
C SER A 94 6.88 -8.16 -6.40
N THR A 95 5.68 -8.25 -5.82
CA THR A 95 4.42 -8.01 -6.54
C THR A 95 4.04 -6.53 -6.62
N TRP A 96 4.25 -5.78 -5.54
CA TRP A 96 3.68 -4.43 -5.39
C TRP A 96 4.74 -3.36 -5.28
N PHE A 97 5.73 -3.54 -4.39
CA PHE A 97 6.69 -2.46 -4.09
C PHE A 97 7.48 -1.99 -5.33
N SER A 98 7.83 -2.91 -6.23
CA SER A 98 8.49 -2.60 -7.51
C SER A 98 7.68 -1.68 -8.43
N ARG A 99 6.36 -1.60 -8.23
CA ARG A 99 5.43 -0.79 -9.03
C ARG A 99 5.07 0.53 -8.35
N TYR A 100 5.39 0.69 -7.06
CA TYR A 100 5.06 1.91 -6.34
C TYR A 100 5.98 3.06 -6.73
N LYS A 101 5.36 4.22 -6.91
CA LYS A 101 6.06 5.48 -7.17
C LYS A 101 5.44 6.59 -6.36
N SER A 102 6.25 7.42 -5.74
CA SER A 102 5.77 8.62 -5.07
C SER A 102 5.42 9.71 -6.09
N THR A 103 4.53 10.63 -5.73
CA THR A 103 4.21 11.79 -6.55
C THR A 103 5.43 12.69 -6.75
N SER A 104 6.30 12.86 -5.75
CA SER A 104 7.56 13.59 -5.91
C SER A 104 8.54 12.91 -6.89
N GLN A 105 8.67 11.58 -6.84
CA GLN A 105 9.50 10.84 -7.81
C GLN A 105 9.01 11.07 -9.24
N LEU A 106 7.71 10.96 -9.46
CA LEU A 106 7.10 11.27 -10.76
C LEU A 106 7.40 12.70 -11.21
N ILE A 107 7.25 13.68 -10.32
CA ILE A 107 7.48 15.09 -10.66
C ILE A 107 8.93 15.34 -11.07
N ASN A 108 9.89 14.74 -10.37
CA ASN A 108 11.31 14.89 -10.69
C ASN A 108 11.65 14.29 -12.05
N GLU A 109 11.16 13.08 -12.34
CA GLU A 109 11.34 12.43 -13.65
C GLU A 109 10.71 13.21 -14.81
N LEU A 110 9.59 13.90 -14.57
CA LEU A 110 8.97 14.75 -15.58
C LEU A 110 9.76 16.06 -15.81
N LYS A 111 10.55 16.51 -14.84
CA LYS A 111 11.34 17.75 -14.95
C LYS A 111 12.68 17.51 -15.66
N GLU A 112 13.26 16.32 -15.50
CA GLU A 112 14.42 15.85 -16.26
C GLU A 112 14.09 15.69 -17.76
#